data_AF-A0A3B8Q8M0-F1
#
_entry.id   AF-A0A3B8Q8M0-F1
#
_cell.length_a   1.000
_cell.length_b   1.000
_cell.length_c   1.000
_cell.angle_alpha   90.00
_cell.angle_beta   90.00
_cell.angle_gamma   90.00
#
_symmetry.space_group_name_H-M   'P 1'
#
loop_
_entity.id
_entity.type
_entity.pdbx_description
1 polymer ?
#
loop_
_entity_poly.entity_id
_entity_poly.type
_entity_poly.pdbx_seq_one_letter_code
_entity_poly.pdbx_strand_id
1 'polypeptide(L)'
;MRQVVFIANNTFRELVRQPFFLLMMTAGAGFIVFLACVPYFGFGDDPKMVKDMALAVVLLAGLLLSVLCASSSVAQEIRQGTALTVLSKPVGRMTFLLGKYLGLAVAVLVFTYTLMLAVLLASRMAFDAYGSADTTSLGIFAAGIAVAYLAAGFGNFFLRRQFVADAVVTTAIASTLALVIVSQFTSLERAFEGPAQVD
;
A
#
# COMPACT_ATOMS: atom_id res chain seq x y z
N MET A 1 -14.13 16.51 20.50
CA MET A 1 -13.69 15.36 19.65
C MET A 1 -13.95 15.54 18.16
N ARG A 2 -15.13 15.99 17.70
CA ARG A 2 -15.43 16.19 16.25
C ARG A 2 -14.36 16.99 15.48
N GLN A 3 -13.84 18.07 16.07
CA GLN A 3 -12.81 18.91 15.43
C GLN A 3 -11.53 18.13 15.08
N VAL A 4 -11.07 17.23 15.95
CA VAL A 4 -9.88 16.38 15.72
C VAL A 4 -10.09 15.50 14.49
N VAL A 5 -11.27 14.86 14.39
CA VAL A 5 -11.62 13.97 13.28
C VAL A 5 -11.69 14.71 11.96
N PHE A 6 -12.25 15.94 11.94
CA PHE A 6 -12.28 16.75 10.73
C PHE A 6 -10.88 17.17 10.27
N ILE A 7 -10.02 17.59 11.19
CA ILE A 7 -8.62 17.92 10.88
C ILE A 7 -7.90 16.68 10.36
N ALA A 8 -8.04 15.54 11.04
CA ALA A 8 -7.42 14.28 10.63
C ALA A 8 -7.86 13.83 9.23
N ASN A 9 -9.16 13.86 8.94
CA ASN A 9 -9.67 13.49 7.61
C ASN A 9 -9.18 14.46 6.52
N ASN A 10 -9.08 15.75 6.83
CA ASN A 10 -8.52 16.72 5.89
C ASN A 10 -7.04 16.44 5.60
N THR A 11 -6.23 16.26 6.65
CA THR A 11 -4.80 15.92 6.52
C THR A 11 -4.60 14.61 5.76
N PHE A 12 -5.39 13.57 6.05
CA PHE A 12 -5.34 12.30 5.33
C PHE A 12 -5.61 12.50 3.83
N ARG A 13 -6.69 13.20 3.48
CA ARG A 13 -7.03 13.49 2.07
C ARG A 13 -5.92 14.28 1.38
N GLU A 14 -5.36 15.27 2.06
CA GLU A 14 -4.26 16.07 1.54
C GLU A 14 -3.04 15.20 1.19
N LEU A 15 -2.63 14.31 2.10
CA LEU A 15 -1.49 13.41 1.90
C LEU A 15 -1.73 12.40 0.78
N VAL A 16 -2.89 11.75 0.75
CA VAL A 16 -3.24 10.74 -0.26
C VAL A 16 -3.33 11.33 -1.68
N ARG A 17 -3.53 12.65 -1.80
CA ARG A 17 -3.56 13.36 -3.08
C ARG A 17 -2.17 13.71 -3.61
N GLN A 18 -1.13 13.57 -2.79
CA GLN A 18 0.22 13.91 -3.21
C GLN A 18 0.78 12.81 -4.14
N PRO A 19 1.32 13.16 -5.32
CA PRO A 19 1.77 12.17 -6.31
C PRO A 19 2.81 11.18 -5.78
N PHE A 20 3.70 11.61 -4.88
CA PHE A 20 4.72 10.74 -4.31
C PHE A 20 4.13 9.59 -3.47
N PHE A 21 2.95 9.78 -2.87
CA PHE A 21 2.29 8.74 -2.10
C PHE A 21 1.88 7.58 -3.00
N LEU A 22 1.20 7.88 -4.11
CA LEU A 22 0.82 6.88 -5.12
C LEU A 22 2.05 6.20 -5.71
N LEU A 23 3.07 6.98 -6.10
CA LEU A 23 4.30 6.44 -6.69
C LEU A 23 5.02 5.46 -5.75
N MET A 24 5.21 5.82 -4.48
CA MET A 24 5.82 4.92 -3.50
C MET A 24 4.96 3.67 -3.28
N MET A 25 3.63 3.81 -3.26
CA MET A 25 2.71 2.72 -2.99
C MET A 25 2.78 1.66 -4.09
N THR A 26 2.75 2.10 -5.35
CA THR A 26 2.75 1.19 -6.49
C THR A 26 4.14 0.65 -6.79
N ALA A 27 5.18 1.47 -6.66
CA ALA A 27 6.56 1.00 -6.81
C ALA A 27 6.93 0.01 -5.70
N GLY A 28 6.55 0.28 -4.44
CA GLY A 28 6.80 -0.62 -3.32
C GLY A 28 6.08 -1.95 -3.48
N ALA A 29 4.78 -1.92 -3.79
CA ALA A 29 4.00 -3.13 -4.02
C ALA A 29 4.52 -3.94 -5.23
N GLY A 30 4.85 -3.27 -6.34
CA GLY A 30 5.44 -3.92 -7.51
C GLY A 30 6.81 -4.54 -7.23
N PHE A 31 7.67 -3.85 -6.47
CA PHE A 31 8.98 -4.36 -6.10
C PHE A 31 8.89 -5.59 -5.18
N ILE A 32 7.94 -5.61 -4.25
CA ILE A 32 7.68 -6.78 -3.38
C ILE A 32 7.28 -8.00 -4.19
N VAL A 33 6.37 -7.84 -5.16
CA VAL A 33 5.95 -8.96 -6.02
C VAL A 33 7.07 -9.39 -6.97
N PHE A 34 7.89 -8.44 -7.44
CA PHE A 34 9.08 -8.75 -8.22
C PHE A 34 10.09 -9.62 -7.43
N LEU A 35 10.30 -9.34 -6.14
CA LEU A 35 11.18 -10.15 -5.28
C LEU A 35 10.75 -11.63 -5.24
N ALA A 36 9.44 -11.93 -5.30
CA ALA A 36 8.97 -13.31 -5.33
C ALA A 36 9.36 -14.09 -6.60
N CYS A 37 9.78 -13.41 -7.67
CA CYS A 37 10.20 -14.03 -8.92
C CYS A 37 11.71 -14.23 -9.03
N VAL A 38 12.48 -13.70 -8.07
CA VAL A 38 13.94 -13.79 -8.08
C VAL A 38 14.38 -15.11 -7.42
N PRO A 39 15.23 -15.92 -8.06
CA PRO A 39 15.81 -17.10 -7.41
C PRO A 39 16.88 -16.67 -6.40
N TYR A 40 16.73 -17.04 -5.13
CA TYR A 40 17.64 -16.64 -4.04
C TYR A 40 18.80 -17.64 -3.80
N PHE A 41 18.75 -18.82 -4.43
CA PHE A 41 19.74 -19.90 -4.28
C PHE A 41 20.04 -20.21 -2.82
N GLY A 42 19.01 -20.19 -1.97
CA GLY A 42 19.11 -20.29 -0.51
C GLY A 42 19.32 -21.70 0.04
N PHE A 43 19.67 -22.68 -0.79
CA PHE A 43 19.85 -24.09 -0.41
C PHE A 43 18.64 -24.69 0.37
N GLY A 44 17.40 -24.35 -0.04
CA GLY A 44 16.16 -24.90 0.53
C GLY A 44 15.41 -23.96 1.48
N ASP A 45 15.96 -22.79 1.80
CA ASP A 45 15.32 -21.75 2.63
C ASP A 45 14.81 -20.54 1.80
N ASP A 46 14.70 -20.69 0.47
CA ASP A 46 14.30 -19.62 -0.47
C ASP A 46 12.99 -18.91 -0.07
N PRO A 47 11.91 -19.59 0.36
CA PRO A 47 10.67 -18.91 0.76
C PRO A 47 10.79 -18.05 2.02
N LYS A 48 11.76 -18.33 2.89
CA LYS A 48 12.04 -17.51 4.07
C LYS A 48 12.77 -16.23 3.68
N MET A 49 13.75 -16.33 2.77
CA MET A 49 14.48 -15.16 2.27
C MET A 49 13.56 -14.17 1.56
N VAL A 50 12.61 -14.64 0.74
CA VAL A 50 11.61 -13.77 0.09
C VAL A 50 10.82 -12.96 1.13
N LYS A 51 10.35 -13.60 2.21
CA LYS A 51 9.58 -12.94 3.27
C LYS A 51 10.41 -11.89 4.00
N ASP A 52 11.64 -12.22 4.37
CA ASP A 52 12.53 -11.31 5.09
C ASP A 52 12.85 -10.07 4.24
N MET A 53 13.13 -10.26 2.94
CA MET A 53 13.37 -9.16 2.00
C MET A 53 12.12 -8.31 1.77
N ALA A 54 10.96 -8.95 1.58
CA ALA A 54 9.70 -8.26 1.40
C ALA A 54 9.34 -7.39 2.62
N LEU A 55 9.50 -7.92 3.84
CA LEU A 55 9.29 -7.17 5.08
C LEU A 55 10.31 -6.03 5.25
N ALA A 56 11.57 -6.25 4.86
CA ALA A 56 12.59 -5.19 4.86
C ALA A 56 12.20 -4.04 3.90
N VAL A 57 11.64 -4.35 2.74
CA VAL A 57 11.11 -3.34 1.80
C VAL A 57 9.96 -2.55 2.42
N VAL A 58 9.00 -3.23 3.08
CA VAL A 58 7.90 -2.53 3.77
C VAL A 58 8.43 -1.58 4.85
N LEU A 59 9.41 -2.02 5.63
CA LEU A 59 10.05 -1.21 6.67
C LEU A 59 10.70 0.04 6.08
N LEU A 60 11.55 -0.12 5.06
CA LEU A 60 12.27 1.00 4.45
C LEU A 60 11.33 1.96 3.70
N ALA A 61 10.40 1.43 2.91
CA ALA A 61 9.44 2.24 2.17
C ALA A 61 8.46 2.96 3.11
N GLY A 62 8.00 2.29 4.17
CA GLY A 62 7.13 2.88 5.18
C GLY A 62 7.81 3.98 5.99
N LEU A 63 9.08 3.78 6.37
CA LEU A 63 9.89 4.79 7.03
C LEU A 63 10.08 6.01 6.14
N LEU A 64 10.49 5.80 4.88
CA LEU A 64 10.71 6.87 3.92
C LEU A 64 9.42 7.66 3.67
N LEU A 65 8.31 6.98 3.42
CA LEU A 65 7.02 7.62 3.19
C LEU A 65 6.56 8.42 4.42
N SER A 66 6.73 7.88 5.63
CA SER A 66 6.36 8.56 6.87
C SER A 66 7.08 9.90 7.01
N VAL A 67 8.40 9.92 6.76
CA VAL A 67 9.21 11.14 6.79
C VAL A 67 8.75 12.13 5.71
N LEU A 68 8.48 11.65 4.49
CA LEU A 68 8.01 12.50 3.38
C LEU A 68 6.61 13.09 3.65
N CYS A 69 5.69 12.29 4.17
CA CYS A 69 4.34 12.75 4.55
C CYS A 69 4.42 13.78 5.69
N ALA A 70 5.26 13.55 6.70
CA ALA A 70 5.40 14.48 7.82
C ALA A 70 5.98 15.81 7.37
N SER A 71 7.06 15.75 6.58
CA SER A 71 7.75 16.93 6.07
C SER A 71 6.87 17.73 5.12
N SER A 72 6.17 17.07 4.19
CA SER A 72 5.27 17.74 3.25
C SER A 72 4.08 18.39 3.95
N SER A 73 3.48 17.71 4.93
CA SER A 73 2.35 18.24 5.70
C SER A 73 2.72 19.47 6.52
N VAL A 74 3.93 19.52 7.09
CA VAL A 74 4.43 20.71 7.78
C VAL A 74 4.78 21.81 6.78
N ALA A 75 5.52 21.48 5.72
CA ALA A 75 5.98 22.46 4.74
C ALA A 75 4.84 23.14 3.99
N GLN A 76 3.76 22.40 3.69
CA GLN A 76 2.59 22.95 3.01
C GLN A 76 1.87 24.00 3.87
N GLU A 77 1.81 23.79 5.17
CA GLU A 77 1.18 24.73 6.09
C GLU A 77 2.01 25.96 6.41
N ILE A 78 3.34 25.82 6.39
CA ILE A 78 4.24 26.98 6.43
C ILE A 78 4.06 27.83 5.17
N ARG A 79 4.01 27.21 3.98
CA ARG A 79 3.85 27.92 2.70
C ARG A 79 2.50 28.60 2.55
N GLN A 80 1.42 27.97 2.99
CA GLN A 80 0.06 28.50 2.80
C GLN A 80 -0.37 29.43 3.94
N GLY A 81 0.42 29.56 5.02
CA GLY A 81 0.03 30.34 6.20
C GLY A 81 -1.21 29.82 6.92
N THR A 82 -1.65 28.59 6.61
CA THR A 82 -2.89 27.98 7.11
C THR A 82 -2.83 27.72 8.61
N ALA A 83 -1.65 27.45 9.16
CA ALA A 83 -1.48 27.28 10.60
C ALA A 83 -1.94 28.53 11.39
N LEU A 84 -1.63 29.73 10.89
CA LEU A 84 -2.02 30.99 11.54
C LEU A 84 -3.52 31.26 11.44
N THR A 85 -4.13 30.92 10.30
CA THR A 85 -5.58 31.12 10.09
C THR A 85 -6.44 30.11 10.86
N VAL A 86 -5.97 28.86 11.00
CA VAL A 86 -6.66 27.83 11.80
C VAL A 86 -6.56 28.12 13.30
N LEU A 87 -5.42 28.62 13.78
CA LEU A 87 -5.24 29.03 15.18
C LEU A 87 -6.00 30.32 15.54
N SER A 88 -6.46 31.08 14.54
CA SER A 88 -7.33 32.25 14.75
C SER A 88 -8.78 31.87 15.06
N LYS A 89 -9.16 30.61 14.83
CA LYS A 89 -10.43 30.01 15.29
C LYS A 89 -10.21 29.39 16.68
N PRO A 90 -11.25 29.19 17.51
CA PRO A 90 -11.12 28.62 18.85
C PRO A 90 -10.82 27.11 18.80
N VAL A 91 -9.64 26.76 18.28
CA VAL A 91 -9.09 25.40 18.16
C VAL A 91 -7.82 25.35 18.98
N GLY A 92 -7.78 24.49 20.00
CA GLY A 92 -6.60 24.34 20.84
C GLY A 92 -5.40 23.81 20.05
N ARG A 93 -4.19 24.30 20.37
CA ARG A 93 -2.92 23.88 19.72
C ARG A 93 -2.73 22.36 19.74
N MET A 94 -3.06 21.71 20.87
CA MET A 94 -2.98 20.26 21.02
C MET A 94 -4.01 19.50 20.17
N THR A 95 -5.22 20.05 20.02
CA THR A 95 -6.27 19.49 19.16
C THR A 95 -5.84 19.49 17.69
N PHE A 96 -5.18 20.56 17.25
CA PHE A 96 -4.61 20.65 15.91
C PHE A 96 -3.50 19.63 15.68
N LEU A 97 -2.53 19.55 16.61
CA LEU A 97 -1.41 18.62 16.49
C LEU A 97 -1.87 17.15 16.48
N LEU A 98 -2.79 16.78 17.37
CA LEU A 98 -3.34 15.42 17.44
C LEU A 98 -4.13 15.06 16.17
N GLY A 99 -4.94 15.98 15.65
CA GLY A 99 -5.65 15.76 14.39
C GLY A 99 -4.69 15.49 13.23
N LYS A 100 -3.63 16.29 13.14
CA LYS A 100 -2.61 16.16 12.08
C LYS A 100 -1.83 14.84 12.18
N TYR A 101 -1.41 14.48 13.39
CA TYR A 101 -0.76 13.20 13.65
C TYR A 101 -1.65 12.01 13.28
N LEU A 102 -2.93 12.02 13.68
CA LEU A 102 -3.86 10.94 13.34
C LEU A 102 -4.12 10.83 11.84
N GLY A 103 -4.27 11.95 11.13
CA GLY A 103 -4.42 11.95 9.67
C GLY A 103 -3.21 11.35 8.96
N LEU A 104 -2.01 11.69 9.42
CA LEU A 104 -0.75 11.13 8.92
C LEU A 104 -0.60 9.64 9.25
N ALA A 105 -0.94 9.24 10.48
CA ALA A 105 -0.89 7.85 10.91
C ALA A 105 -1.83 6.97 10.06
N VAL A 106 -3.04 7.44 9.76
CA VAL A 106 -3.98 6.74 8.88
C VAL A 106 -3.43 6.66 7.45
N ALA A 107 -2.79 7.70 6.93
CA ALA A 107 -2.17 7.67 5.60
C ALA A 107 -1.06 6.61 5.52
N VAL A 108 -0.18 6.57 6.52
CA VAL A 108 0.89 5.56 6.62
C VAL A 108 0.29 4.16 6.79
N LEU A 109 -0.80 4.01 7.56
CA LEU A 109 -1.49 2.73 7.74
C LEU A 109 -2.05 2.20 6.42
N VAL A 110 -2.73 3.03 5.62
CA VAL A 110 -3.27 2.61 4.31
C VAL A 110 -2.15 2.17 3.37
N PHE A 111 -1.02 2.88 3.40
CA PHE A 111 0.16 2.49 2.63
C PHE A 111 0.71 1.15 3.08
N THR A 112 1.02 0.99 4.37
CA THR A 112 1.60 -0.25 4.90
C THR A 112 0.64 -1.43 4.75
N TYR A 113 -0.67 -1.22 4.91
CA TYR A 113 -1.70 -2.22 4.63
C TYR A 113 -1.58 -2.74 3.20
N THR A 114 -1.47 -1.84 2.22
CA THR A 114 -1.40 -2.26 0.81
C THR A 114 -0.09 -2.97 0.48
N LEU A 115 1.03 -2.52 1.04
CA LEU A 115 2.31 -3.22 0.90
C LEU A 115 2.26 -4.60 1.58
N MET A 116 1.61 -4.73 2.74
CA MET A 116 1.44 -6.03 3.41
C MET A 116 0.59 -7.01 2.60
N LEU A 117 -0.43 -6.54 1.85
CA LEU A 117 -1.13 -7.39 0.90
C LEU A 117 -0.20 -7.91 -0.20
N ALA A 118 0.71 -7.07 -0.70
CA ALA A 118 1.75 -7.49 -1.64
C ALA A 118 2.72 -8.49 -1.01
N VAL A 119 3.10 -8.33 0.27
CA VAL A 119 3.92 -9.31 1.01
C VAL A 119 3.21 -10.65 1.14
N LEU A 120 1.91 -10.66 1.47
CA LEU A 120 1.13 -11.90 1.58
C LEU A 120 1.04 -12.63 0.24
N LEU A 121 0.84 -11.88 -0.86
CA LEU A 121 0.90 -12.42 -2.21
C LEU A 121 2.29 -12.98 -2.55
N ALA A 122 3.35 -12.20 -2.31
CA ALA A 122 4.73 -12.62 -2.54
C ALA A 122 5.09 -13.87 -1.73
N SER A 123 4.65 -13.95 -0.47
CA SER A 123 4.83 -15.13 0.38
C SER A 123 4.09 -16.37 -0.13
N ARG A 124 2.97 -16.19 -0.83
CA ARG A 124 2.22 -17.29 -1.45
C ARG A 124 2.88 -17.75 -2.75
N MET A 125 3.46 -16.83 -3.50
CA MET A 125 4.17 -17.09 -4.75
C MET A 125 5.58 -17.65 -4.55
N ALA A 126 6.15 -17.51 -3.35
CA ALA A 126 7.50 -17.96 -3.05
C ALA A 126 7.64 -19.47 -3.32
N PHE A 127 8.54 -19.79 -4.26
CA PHE A 127 8.86 -21.16 -4.68
C PHE A 127 10.25 -21.55 -4.17
N ASP A 128 10.43 -22.84 -3.92
CA ASP A 128 11.73 -23.44 -3.60
C ASP A 128 12.50 -23.73 -4.91
N ALA A 129 13.78 -24.10 -4.82
CA ALA A 129 14.70 -24.30 -5.94
C ALA A 129 14.22 -25.27 -7.06
N TYR A 130 13.18 -26.08 -6.78
CA TYR A 130 12.56 -27.03 -7.71
C TYR A 130 11.19 -26.58 -8.26
N GLY A 131 10.64 -25.46 -7.79
CA GLY A 131 9.35 -24.93 -8.21
C GLY A 131 9.47 -23.88 -9.31
N SER A 132 8.42 -23.76 -10.14
CA SER A 132 8.31 -22.67 -11.13
C SER A 132 7.65 -21.43 -10.51
N ALA A 133 8.08 -20.25 -10.95
CA ALA A 133 7.41 -19.00 -10.59
C ALA A 133 5.92 -19.04 -11.00
N ASP A 134 5.02 -18.74 -10.05
CA ASP A 134 3.59 -18.64 -10.30
C ASP A 134 3.27 -17.40 -11.14
N THR A 135 3.44 -17.58 -12.45
CA THR A 135 3.23 -16.54 -13.47
C THR A 135 1.75 -16.12 -13.53
N THR A 136 0.84 -17.01 -13.13
CA THR A 136 -0.60 -16.73 -13.07
C THR A 136 -0.91 -15.72 -11.97
N SER A 137 -0.40 -15.94 -10.76
CA SER A 137 -0.58 -14.99 -9.64
C SER A 137 0.08 -13.64 -9.92
N LEU A 138 1.25 -13.63 -10.57
CA LEU A 138 1.89 -12.39 -11.02
C LEU A 138 1.02 -11.64 -12.04
N GLY A 139 0.48 -12.37 -13.02
CA GLY A 139 -0.41 -11.81 -14.05
C GLY A 139 -1.69 -11.22 -13.44
N ILE A 140 -2.30 -11.90 -12.48
CA ILE A 140 -3.50 -11.42 -11.77
C ILE A 140 -3.21 -10.13 -11.01
N PHE A 141 -2.08 -10.05 -10.30
CA PHE A 141 -1.70 -8.84 -9.56
C PHE A 141 -1.39 -7.66 -10.50
N ALA A 142 -0.61 -7.88 -11.55
CA ALA A 142 -0.28 -6.86 -12.54
C ALA A 142 -1.54 -6.36 -13.27
N ALA A 143 -2.44 -7.27 -13.65
CA ALA A 143 -3.74 -6.93 -14.22
C ALA A 143 -4.60 -6.14 -13.22
N GLY A 144 -4.60 -6.53 -11.94
CA GLY A 144 -5.30 -5.81 -10.88
C GLY A 144 -4.83 -4.36 -10.74
N ILE A 145 -3.51 -4.11 -10.74
CA ILE A 145 -2.95 -2.76 -10.74
C ILE A 145 -3.36 -2.00 -12.01
N ALA A 146 -3.26 -2.61 -13.20
CA ALA A 146 -3.64 -1.96 -14.45
C ALA A 146 -5.13 -1.55 -14.43
N VAL A 147 -6.02 -2.45 -13.98
CA VAL A 147 -7.46 -2.18 -13.82
C VAL A 147 -7.70 -1.08 -12.78
N ALA A 148 -6.95 -1.05 -11.68
CA ALA A 148 -7.06 0.01 -10.68
C ALA A 148 -6.73 1.40 -11.26
N TYR A 149 -5.69 1.50 -12.08
CA TYR A 149 -5.30 2.73 -12.77
C TYR A 149 -6.32 3.14 -13.82
N LEU A 150 -6.86 2.18 -14.58
CA LEU A 150 -7.94 2.44 -15.54
C LEU A 150 -9.21 2.93 -14.84
N ALA A 151 -9.60 2.31 -13.72
CA ALA A 151 -10.74 2.74 -12.92
C ALA A 151 -10.53 4.14 -12.34
N ALA A 152 -9.32 4.46 -11.87
CA ALA A 152 -8.98 5.80 -11.41
C ALA A 152 -8.97 6.83 -12.54
N GLY A 153 -8.46 6.47 -13.72
CA GLY A 153 -8.48 7.29 -14.93
C GLY A 153 -9.91 7.58 -15.40
N PHE A 154 -10.77 6.56 -15.38
CA PHE A 154 -12.20 6.69 -15.65
C PHE A 154 -12.87 7.63 -14.63
N GLY A 155 -12.62 7.44 -13.33
CA GLY A 155 -13.14 8.33 -12.29
C GLY A 155 -12.70 9.78 -12.47
N ASN A 156 -11.45 9.99 -12.88
CA ASN A 156 -10.93 11.32 -13.19
C ASN A 156 -11.62 11.96 -14.40
N PHE A 157 -11.83 11.21 -15.49
CA PHE A 157 -12.44 11.71 -16.72
C PHE A 157 -13.93 12.04 -16.56
N PHE A 158 -14.70 11.12 -15.96
CA PHE A 158 -16.16 11.24 -15.87
C PHE A 158 -16.63 12.07 -14.67
N LEU A 159 -16.05 11.85 -13.48
CA LEU A 159 -16.48 12.52 -12.24
C LEU A 159 -15.66 13.78 -11.90
N ARG A 160 -14.68 14.15 -12.74
CA ARG A 160 -13.73 15.26 -12.51
C ARG A 160 -13.05 15.22 -11.13
N ARG A 161 -12.87 14.01 -10.59
CA ARG A 161 -12.18 13.76 -9.32
C ARG A 161 -10.67 13.75 -9.49
N GLN A 162 -9.92 13.87 -8.40
CA GLN A 162 -8.46 13.85 -8.46
C GLN A 162 -7.93 12.44 -8.66
N PHE A 163 -7.25 12.21 -9.78
CA PHE A 163 -6.71 10.91 -10.18
C PHE A 163 -5.91 10.22 -9.08
N VAL A 164 -5.01 10.94 -8.40
CA VAL A 164 -4.11 10.35 -7.39
C VAL A 164 -4.87 9.72 -6.23
N ALA A 165 -5.88 10.42 -5.70
CA ALA A 165 -6.65 9.91 -4.57
C ALA A 165 -7.51 8.71 -4.95
N ASP A 166 -8.14 8.75 -6.13
CA ASP A 166 -8.92 7.61 -6.62
C ASP A 166 -8.00 6.42 -6.91
N ALA A 167 -6.80 6.64 -7.48
CA ALA A 167 -5.81 5.59 -7.76
C ALA A 167 -5.29 4.90 -6.51
N VAL A 168 -5.06 5.63 -5.41
CA VAL A 168 -4.67 5.01 -4.13
C VAL A 168 -5.77 4.08 -3.63
N VAL A 169 -7.04 4.52 -3.69
CA VAL A 169 -8.17 3.72 -3.22
C VAL A 169 -8.40 2.51 -4.12
N THR A 170 -8.43 2.69 -5.44
CA THR A 170 -8.62 1.58 -6.38
C THR A 170 -7.47 0.58 -6.32
N THR A 171 -6.23 1.04 -6.11
CA THR A 171 -5.07 0.14 -5.96
C THR A 171 -5.15 -0.66 -4.68
N ALA A 172 -5.54 -0.05 -3.56
CA ALA A 172 -5.74 -0.79 -2.30
C ALA A 172 -6.82 -1.87 -2.47
N ILE A 173 -7.96 -1.53 -3.08
CA ILE A 173 -9.05 -2.48 -3.35
C ILE A 173 -8.61 -3.58 -4.31
N ALA A 174 -7.93 -3.23 -5.40
CA ALA A 174 -7.46 -4.20 -6.38
C ALA A 174 -6.44 -5.17 -5.79
N SER A 175 -5.53 -4.71 -4.93
CA SER A 175 -4.59 -5.58 -4.20
C SER A 175 -5.33 -6.56 -3.28
N THR A 176 -6.39 -6.12 -2.60
CA THR A 176 -7.23 -7.01 -1.78
C THR A 176 -7.96 -8.05 -2.64
N LEU A 177 -8.56 -7.62 -3.75
CA LEU A 177 -9.27 -8.51 -4.67
C LEU A 177 -8.31 -9.51 -5.33
N ALA A 178 -7.12 -9.07 -5.75
CA ALA A 178 -6.09 -9.94 -6.31
C ALA A 178 -5.71 -11.03 -5.32
N LEU A 179 -5.51 -10.71 -4.04
CA LEU A 179 -5.24 -11.70 -3.00
C LEU A 179 -6.40 -12.69 -2.83
N VAL A 180 -7.64 -12.21 -2.77
CA VAL A 180 -8.82 -13.08 -2.65
C VAL A 180 -8.92 -14.02 -3.85
N ILE A 181 -8.77 -13.51 -5.07
CA ILE A 181 -8.80 -14.32 -6.30
C ILE A 181 -7.68 -15.36 -6.28
N VAL A 182 -6.44 -14.96 -6.01
CA VAL A 182 -5.30 -15.88 -5.94
C VAL A 182 -5.52 -16.96 -4.86
N SER A 183 -6.09 -16.59 -3.72
CA SER A 183 -6.37 -17.56 -2.64
C SER A 183 -7.41 -18.62 -3.00
N GLN A 184 -8.35 -18.31 -3.89
CA GLN A 184 -9.46 -19.18 -4.29
C GLN A 184 -9.15 -20.02 -5.53
N PHE A 185 -8.38 -19.46 -6.48
CA PHE A 185 -8.13 -20.10 -7.78
C PHE A 185 -6.82 -20.87 -7.85
N THR A 186 -5.84 -20.58 -6.98
CA THR A 186 -4.54 -21.25 -7.01
C THR A 186 -4.44 -22.28 -5.87
N SER A 187 -4.64 -23.55 -6.22
CA SER A 187 -4.30 -24.71 -5.38
C SER A 187 -2.78 -24.89 -5.37
N LEU A 188 -2.18 -24.92 -4.17
CA LEU A 188 -0.77 -25.26 -4.02
C LEU A 188 -0.59 -26.75 -4.33
N GLU A 189 0.00 -27.08 -5.47
CA GLU A 189 0.59 -28.41 -5.69
C GLU A 189 1.87 -28.48 -4.83
N ARG A 190 1.71 -28.85 -3.56
CA ARG A 190 2.83 -29.17 -2.69
C ARG A 190 3.46 -30.46 -3.22
N ALA A 191 4.71 -30.40 -3.68
CA ALA A 191 5.42 -31.53 -4.25
C ALA A 191 5.55 -32.75 -3.30
N PHE A 192 5.27 -32.61 -1.99
CA PHE A 192 5.47 -33.67 -0.99
C PHE A 192 4.30 -33.94 -0.04
N GLU A 193 3.16 -33.26 -0.18
CA GLU A 193 1.96 -33.58 0.58
C GLU A 193 0.80 -33.63 -0.40
N GLY A 194 0.18 -34.81 -0.54
CA GLY A 194 -1.04 -34.99 -1.33
C GLY A 194 -2.16 -34.03 -0.92
N PRO A 195 -3.27 -33.98 -1.67
CA PRO A 195 -4.33 -33.02 -1.44
C PRO A 195 -4.85 -33.17 -0.01
N ALA A 196 -4.56 -32.19 0.84
CA ALA A 196 -5.14 -32.11 2.17
C ALA A 196 -6.65 -31.88 2.00
N GLN A 197 -7.42 -32.96 2.09
CA GLN A 197 -8.85 -32.89 2.34
C GLN A 197 -9.02 -32.18 3.67
N VAL A 198 -9.70 -31.05 3.62
CA VAL A 198 -10.16 -30.32 4.80
C VAL A 198 -11.41 -31.04 5.28
N ASP A 199 -11.30 -31.78 6.38
CA ASP A 199 -12.45 -32.06 7.25
C ASP A 199 -12.77 -30.80 8.08
#